data_AF-A0A2G9RQN1-F1
#
_entry.id   AF-A0A2G9RQN1-F1
#
_cell.length_a   1.000
_cell.length_b   1.000
_cell.length_c   1.000
_cell.angle_alpha   90.00
_cell.angle_beta   90.00
_cell.angle_gamma   90.00
#
_symmetry.space_group_name_H-M   'P 1'
#
loop_
_entity.id
_entity.type
_entity.pdbx_description
1 polymer ?
#
loop_
_entity_poly.entity_id
_entity_poly.type
_entity_poly.pdbx_seq_one_letter_code
_entity_poly.pdbx_strand_id
1 'polypeptide(L)'
;MDPVDLELIERGRKCSVRIQTMRELEECGKQNRRAPFPPKPEDLSIVCFTSGTTGNPKGAMLTHGNVVADFSGFLKVTETANRKVIVFI
;
A
#
# COMPACT_ATOMS: atom_id res chain seq x y z
N MET A 1 10.27 -19.46 9.27
CA MET A 1 8.93 -18.90 9.45
C MET A 1 8.22 -19.87 10.35
N ASP A 2 7.79 -19.41 11.53
CA ASP A 2 7.04 -20.25 12.44
C ASP A 2 5.72 -20.72 11.79
N PRO A 3 5.20 -21.88 12.17
CA PRO A 3 3.90 -22.34 11.69
C PRO A 3 2.84 -21.28 12.01
N VAL A 4 1.91 -21.05 11.08
CA VAL A 4 0.74 -20.21 11.36
C VAL A 4 -0.07 -20.88 12.45
N ASP A 5 -0.28 -20.18 13.56
CA ASP A 5 -1.04 -20.68 14.69
C ASP A 5 -2.48 -21.03 14.28
N LEU A 6 -2.95 -22.21 14.68
CA LEU A 6 -4.32 -22.67 14.47
C LEU A 6 -5.34 -21.71 15.08
N GLU A 7 -5.02 -21.09 16.22
CA GLU A 7 -5.88 -20.09 16.84
C GLU A 7 -6.05 -18.87 15.93
N LEU A 8 -4.97 -18.42 15.30
CA LEU A 8 -4.98 -17.29 14.37
C LEU A 8 -5.82 -17.59 13.12
N ILE A 9 -5.70 -18.80 12.59
CA ILE A 9 -6.50 -19.25 11.43
C ILE A 9 -7.99 -19.26 11.78
N GLU A 10 -8.36 -19.82 12.93
CA GLU A 10 -9.76 -19.90 13.37
C GLU A 10 -10.36 -18.51 13.63
N ARG A 11 -9.57 -17.61 14.24
CA ARG A 11 -9.95 -16.20 14.41
C ARG A 11 -10.17 -15.50 13.07
N GLY A 12 -9.27 -15.70 12.10
CA GLY A 12 -9.42 -15.17 10.75
C GLY A 12 -10.73 -15.64 10.11
N ARG A 13 -11.01 -16.96 10.17
CA ARG A 13 -12.22 -17.56 9.62
C ARG A 13 -13.50 -16.95 10.20
N LYS A 14 -13.56 -16.73 11.53
CA LYS A 14 -14.71 -16.10 12.19
C LYS A 14 -14.96 -14.67 11.69
N CYS A 15 -13.91 -13.98 11.24
CA CYS A 15 -13.98 -12.63 10.68
C CYS A 15 -14.09 -12.61 9.14
N SER A 16 -14.31 -13.75 8.48
CA SER A 16 -14.26 -13.86 7.02
C SER A 16 -12.91 -13.42 6.39
N VAL A 17 -11.82 -13.53 7.16
CA VAL A 17 -10.45 -13.23 6.74
C VAL A 17 -9.70 -14.54 6.52
N ARG A 18 -9.12 -14.71 5.33
CA ARG A 18 -8.27 -15.87 5.02
C ARG A 18 -6.83 -15.57 5.41
N ILE A 19 -6.31 -16.32 6.39
CA ILE A 19 -4.88 -16.30 6.75
C ILE A 19 -4.15 -17.26 5.81
N GLN A 20 -3.07 -16.81 5.17
CA GLN A 20 -2.23 -17.63 4.30
C GLN A 20 -0.77 -17.32 4.57
N THR A 21 0.09 -18.31 4.40
CA THR A 21 1.54 -18.07 4.40
C THR A 21 1.96 -17.36 3.11
N MET A 22 3.11 -16.69 3.16
CA MET A 22 3.70 -16.10 1.95
C MET A 22 3.97 -17.16 0.88
N ARG A 23 4.39 -18.37 1.28
CA ARG A 23 4.63 -19.49 0.35
C ARG A 23 3.35 -19.91 -0.37
N GLU A 24 2.25 -20.11 0.36
CA GLU A 24 0.95 -20.45 -0.23
C GLU A 24 0.46 -19.36 -1.20
N LEU A 25 0.68 -18.08 -0.84
CA LEU A 25 0.35 -16.96 -1.71
C LEU A 25 1.18 -16.96 -3.00
N GLU A 26 2.48 -17.21 -2.91
CA GLU A 26 3.38 -17.31 -4.06
C GLU A 26 3.02 -18.48 -4.99
N GLU A 27 2.71 -19.65 -4.43
CA GLU A 27 2.27 -20.82 -5.20
C GLU A 27 0.97 -20.56 -5.94
N CYS A 28 -0.02 -19.96 -5.25
CA CYS A 28 -1.27 -19.51 -5.86
C CYS A 28 -1.01 -18.54 -7.03
N GLY A 29 -0.10 -17.57 -6.84
CA GLY A 29 0.29 -16.61 -7.88
C GLY A 29 0.98 -17.27 -9.08
N LYS A 30 1.84 -18.27 -8.85
CA LYS A 30 2.49 -19.05 -9.94
C LYS A 30 1.48 -19.83 -10.77
N GLN A 31 0.47 -20.41 -10.12
CA GLN A 31 -0.59 -21.18 -10.79
C GLN A 31 -1.58 -20.28 -11.54
N ASN A 32 -1.76 -19.04 -11.10
CA ASN A 32 -2.77 -18.10 -11.61
C ASN A 32 -2.15 -16.81 -12.15
N ARG A 33 -1.15 -16.92 -13.02
CA ARG A 33 -0.51 -15.73 -13.61
C ARG A 33 -1.53 -14.89 -14.37
N ARG A 34 -1.49 -13.58 -14.13
CA ARG A 34 -2.27 -12.59 -14.87
C ARG A 34 -1.32 -11.57 -15.49
N ALA A 35 -1.73 -10.99 -16.61
CA ALA A 35 -1.04 -9.83 -17.15
C ALA A 35 -1.09 -8.68 -16.10
N PRO A 36 -0.03 -7.86 -16.01
CA PRO A 36 -0.07 -6.66 -15.18
C PRO A 36 -1.29 -5.80 -15.53
N PHE A 37 -2.02 -5.37 -14.51
CA PHE A 37 -3.14 -4.43 -14.64
C PHE A 37 -2.74 -3.13 -13.94
N PRO A 38 -2.12 -2.17 -14.66
CA PRO A 38 -1.63 -0.94 -14.06
C PRO A 38 -2.80 -0.07 -13.59
N PRO A 39 -2.63 0.68 -12.49
CA PRO A 39 -3.66 1.57 -11.98
C PRO A 39 -3.83 2.79 -12.89
N LYS A 40 -5.03 3.38 -12.85
CA LYS A 40 -5.34 4.69 -13.41
C LYS A 40 -4.98 5.78 -12.41
N PRO A 41 -4.73 7.03 -12.87
CA PRO A 41 -4.45 8.15 -11.97
C PRO A 41 -5.51 8.37 -10.89
N GLU A 42 -6.77 8.05 -11.18
CA GLU A 42 -7.90 8.22 -10.26
C GLU A 42 -8.04 7.06 -9.25
N ASP A 43 -7.33 5.95 -9.46
CA ASP A 43 -7.36 4.82 -8.54
C ASP A 43 -6.68 5.18 -7.21
N LEU A 44 -7.23 4.68 -6.11
CA LEU A 44 -6.71 4.91 -4.77
C LEU A 44 -5.37 4.19 -4.59
N SER A 45 -4.34 4.93 -4.15
CA SER A 45 -2.99 4.41 -3.94
C SER A 45 -2.66 4.23 -2.45
N ILE A 46 -2.99 5.21 -1.61
CA ILE A 46 -2.58 5.24 -0.19
C ILE A 46 -3.74 5.78 0.65
N VAL A 47 -3.95 5.19 1.84
CA VAL A 47 -4.79 5.77 2.89
C VAL A 47 -3.89 6.11 4.08
N CYS A 48 -3.58 7.40 4.26
CA CYS A 48 -2.76 7.87 5.37
C CYS A 48 -3.64 8.13 6.59
N PHE A 49 -3.53 7.28 7.61
CA PHE A 49 -4.16 7.52 8.91
C PHE A 49 -3.29 8.45 9.75
N THR A 50 -3.92 9.49 10.29
CA THR A 50 -3.28 10.40 11.24
C THR A 50 -4.01 10.32 12.58
N SER A 51 -3.30 10.61 13.67
CA SER A 51 -3.87 10.55 15.03
C SER A 51 -5.10 11.44 15.20
N GLY A 52 -5.24 12.49 14.39
CA GLY A 52 -6.37 13.42 14.41
C GLY A 52 -6.38 14.29 15.67
N THR A 53 -6.95 15.49 15.58
CA THR A 53 -7.09 16.41 16.73
C THR A 53 -8.48 16.35 17.39
N THR A 54 -9.39 15.51 16.88
CA THR A 54 -10.82 15.49 17.25
C THR A 54 -11.37 14.10 17.61
N GLY A 55 -10.51 13.16 18.00
CA GLY A 55 -10.91 11.78 18.35
C GLY A 55 -10.43 10.75 17.33
N ASN A 56 -11.35 10.01 16.72
CA ASN A 56 -11.01 8.87 15.84
C ASN A 56 -10.06 9.24 14.68
N PRO A 57 -9.07 8.39 14.35
CA PRO A 57 -8.17 8.61 13.22
C PRO A 57 -8.95 8.84 11.91
N LYS A 58 -8.56 9.88 11.18
CA LYS A 58 -9.11 10.16 9.84
C LYS A 58 -8.12 9.64 8.80
N GLY A 59 -8.63 8.89 7.83
CA GLY A 59 -7.86 8.42 6.67
C GLY A 59 -7.88 9.45 5.55
N ALA A 60 -6.72 9.98 5.18
CA ALA A 60 -6.56 10.76 3.96
C ALA A 60 -6.40 9.81 2.77
N MET A 61 -7.37 9.84 1.86
CA MET A 61 -7.37 9.04 0.64
C MET A 61 -6.55 9.73 -0.45
N LEU A 62 -5.45 9.12 -0.87
CA LEU A 62 -4.56 9.62 -1.91
C LEU A 62 -4.62 8.71 -3.13
N THR A 63 -4.98 9.27 -4.27
CA THR A 63 -4.93 8.60 -5.57
C THR A 63 -3.50 8.56 -6.11
N HIS A 64 -3.26 7.72 -7.12
CA HIS A 64 -1.98 7.73 -7.85
C HIS A 64 -1.68 9.13 -8.43
N GLY A 65 -2.69 9.83 -8.95
CA GLY A 65 -2.57 11.19 -9.46
C GLY A 65 -2.13 12.19 -8.38
N ASN A 66 -2.64 12.07 -7.15
CA ASN A 66 -2.20 12.93 -6.05
C ASN A 66 -0.70 12.75 -5.76
N VAL A 67 -0.24 11.49 -5.71
CA VAL A 67 1.17 11.16 -5.46
C VAL A 67 2.06 11.72 -6.57
N VAL A 68 1.70 11.52 -7.82
CA VAL A 68 2.48 12.03 -8.97
C VAL A 68 2.51 13.55 -8.99
N ALA A 69 1.40 14.23 -8.68
CA ALA A 69 1.34 15.68 -8.64
C ALA A 69 2.28 16.26 -7.57
N ASP A 70 2.29 15.69 -6.35
CA ASP A 70 3.18 16.09 -5.26
C ASP A 70 4.65 15.93 -5.65
N PHE A 71 5.03 14.75 -6.16
CA PHE A 71 6.41 14.50 -6.61
C PHE A 71 6.82 15.38 -7.78
N SER A 72 5.91 15.68 -8.72
CA SER A 72 6.20 16.58 -9.84
C SER A 72 6.53 17.99 -9.36
N GLY A 73 5.77 18.50 -8.39
CA GLY A 73 6.05 19.79 -7.74
C GLY A 73 7.38 19.78 -7.00
N PHE A 74 7.64 18.72 -6.23
CA PHE A 74 8.90 18.54 -5.51
C PHE A 74 10.11 18.53 -6.44
N LEU A 75 10.06 17.76 -7.52
CA LEU A 75 11.13 17.69 -8.52
C LEU A 75 11.37 19.06 -9.15
N LYS A 76 10.30 19.79 -9.51
CA LYS A 76 10.43 21.11 -10.12
C LYS A 76 11.17 22.11 -9.22
N VAL A 77 10.88 22.10 -7.92
CA VAL A 77 11.50 23.01 -6.95
C VAL A 77 12.96 22.61 -6.68
N THR A 78 13.24 21.31 -6.60
CA THR A 78 14.57 20.80 -6.21
C THR A 78 15.57 20.74 -7.36
N GLU A 79 15.11 20.56 -8.61
CA GLU A 79 15.95 20.62 -9.82
C GLU A 79 16.67 21.98 -9.93
N THR A 80 15.96 23.07 -9.60
CA THR A 80 16.50 24.43 -9.64
C THR A 80 17.59 24.66 -8.57
N ALA A 81 17.59 23.88 -7.49
CA ALA A 81 18.51 24.04 -6.37
C ALA A 81 19.86 23.33 -6.56
N ASN A 82 20.05 22.55 -7.63
CA ASN A 82 21.25 21.72 -7.91
C ASN A 82 21.70 20.88 -6.71
N ARG A 83 20.75 20.40 -5.89
CA ARG A 83 20.99 19.54 -4.73
C ARG A 83 20.59 18.12 -5.09
N LYS A 84 21.47 17.16 -4.81
CA LYS A 84 21.10 15.74 -4.85
C LYS A 84 20.11 15.47 -3.74
N VAL A 85 18.86 15.19 -4.08
CA VAL A 85 17.84 14.78 -3.12
C VAL A 85 17.53 13.31 -3.33
N ILE A 86 17.63 12.53 -2.26
CA ILE A 86 17.21 11.13 -2.25
C ILE A 86 15.79 11.10 -1.71
N VAL A 87 14.87 10.56 -2.50
CA VAL A 87 13.48 10.36 -2.12
C VAL A 87 13.30 8.89 -1.76
N PHE A 88 12.78 8.63 -0.56
CA PHE A 88 12.32 7.31 -0.14
C PHE A 88 10.78 7.31 -0.24
N ILE A 89 10.24 6.39 -1.05
CA ILE A 89 8.81 6.10 -1.18
C ILE A 89 8.49 4.78 -0.50
#